data_AF-O42514-F1
#
_entry.id   AF-O42514-F1
#
_cell.length_a   1.000
_cell.length_b   1.000
_cell.length_c   1.000
_cell.angle_alpha   90.00
_cell.angle_beta   90.00
_cell.angle_gamma   90.00
#
_symmetry.space_group_name_H-M   'P 1'
#
loop_
_entity.id
_entity.type
_entity.pdbx_description
1 polymer ?
#
loop_
_entity_poly.entity_id
_entity_poly.type
_entity_poly.pdbx_seq_one_letter_code
_entity_poly.pdbx_strand_id
1 'polypeptide(L)' 'GFFRRTIRMKLEYGNCGLNCKIQKKNRNKCQFCRFHKCL' A
#
# COMPACT_ATOMS: atom_id res chain seq x y z
N GLY A 1 3.30 4.60 -11.53
CA GLY A 1 3.68 3.64 -10.46
C GLY A 1 2.88 3.91 -9.19
N PHE A 2 2.49 2.87 -8.46
CA PHE A 2 1.64 2.98 -7.26
C PHE A 2 2.15 4.03 -6.25
N PHE A 3 3.39 3.91 -5.80
CA PHE A 3 4.01 4.81 -4.82
C PHE A 3 4.01 6.29 -5.26
N ARG A 4 4.50 6.59 -6.47
CA ARG A 4 4.52 7.96 -7.01
C ARG A 4 3.13 8.60 -7.07
N ARG A 5 2.09 7.80 -7.37
CA ARG A 5 0.71 8.29 -7.39
C ARG A 5 0.22 8.59 -5.98
N THR A 6 0.46 7.70 -5.03
CA THR A 6 0.07 7.88 -3.61
C THR A 6 0.65 9.16 -3.03
N ILE A 7 1.94 9.43 -3.25
CA ILE A 7 2.60 10.67 -2.79
C ILE A 7 2.05 11.91 -3.51
N ARG A 8 2.02 11.90 -4.85
CA ARG A 8 1.60 13.07 -5.65
C ARG A 8 0.17 13.51 -5.33
N MET A 9 -0.73 12.54 -5.14
CA MET A 9 -2.14 12.79 -4.88
C MET A 9 -2.48 12.84 -3.38
N LYS A 10 -1.49 12.66 -2.48
CA LYS A 10 -1.69 12.59 -1.03
C LYS A 10 -2.82 11.60 -0.64
N LEU A 11 -2.81 10.42 -1.25
CA LEU A 11 -3.83 9.40 -0.98
C LEU A 11 -3.57 8.78 0.40
N GLU A 12 -4.57 8.83 1.26
CA GLU A 12 -4.56 8.15 2.56
C GLU A 12 -5.33 6.83 2.45
N TYR A 13 -4.71 5.76 2.96
CA TYR A 13 -5.33 4.45 3.04
C TYR A 13 -5.65 4.14 4.50
N GLY A 14 -6.81 3.53 4.76
CA GLY A 14 -7.18 3.10 6.10
C GLY A 14 -6.15 2.14 6.70
N ASN A 15 -5.84 2.33 7.98
CA ASN A 15 -4.87 1.51 8.69
C ASN A 15 -5.26 0.02 8.65
N CYS A 16 -4.27 -0.85 8.43
CA CYS A 16 -4.45 -2.29 8.45
C CYS A 16 -3.67 -2.91 9.61
N GLY A 17 -4.38 -3.38 10.64
CA GLY A 17 -3.77 -4.04 11.81
C GLY A 17 -3.22 -5.44 11.55
N LEU A 18 -3.45 -6.01 10.35
CA LEU A 18 -3.12 -7.40 10.03
C LEU A 18 -1.73 -7.56 9.38
N ASN A 19 -0.96 -6.47 9.21
CA ASN A 19 0.39 -6.48 8.61
C ASN A 19 0.51 -7.41 7.38
N CYS A 20 -0.33 -7.15 6.36
CA CYS A 20 -0.51 -8.05 5.22
C CYS A 20 0.81 -8.40 4.50
N LYS A 21 1.06 -9.69 4.27
CA LYS A 21 2.21 -10.15 3.48
C LYS A 21 2.02 -9.80 1.99
N ILE A 22 2.82 -8.85 1.49
CA ILE A 22 2.78 -8.38 0.11
C ILE A 22 3.65 -9.25 -0.80
N GLN A 23 3.00 -10.00 -1.70
CA GLN A 23 3.54 -10.84 -2.77
C GLN A 23 3.00 -10.40 -4.14
N LYS A 24 3.64 -10.83 -5.24
CA LYS A 24 3.28 -10.41 -6.62
C LYS A 24 1.79 -10.62 -6.96
N LYS A 25 1.19 -11.72 -6.47
CA LYS A 25 -0.23 -12.08 -6.66
C LYS A 25 -1.23 -11.24 -5.85
N ASN A 26 -0.87 -10.80 -4.64
CA ASN A 26 -1.80 -10.15 -3.71
C ASN A 26 -1.46 -8.68 -3.41
N ARG A 27 -0.45 -8.11 -4.08
CA ARG A 27 0.04 -6.75 -3.82
C ARG A 27 -1.00 -5.65 -3.95
N ASN A 28 -2.11 -5.88 -4.65
CA ASN A 28 -3.19 -4.89 -4.77
C ASN A 28 -4.29 -5.05 -3.71
N LYS A 29 -4.28 -6.11 -2.88
CA LYS A 29 -5.36 -6.41 -1.92
C LYS A 29 -5.38 -5.44 -0.73
N CYS A 30 -4.21 -5.04 -0.24
CA CYS A 30 -4.10 -4.07 0.84
C CYS A 30 -3.20 -2.92 0.39
N GLN A 31 -3.81 -1.77 0.09
CA GLN A 31 -3.10 -0.58 -0.36
C GLN A 31 -2.26 0.03 0.77
N PHE A 32 -2.78 0.03 1.99
CA PHE A 32 -2.07 0.50 3.18
C PHE A 32 -0.76 -0.26 3.41
N CYS A 33 -0.80 -1.58 3.60
CA CYS A 33 0.41 -2.38 3.82
C CYS A 33 1.35 -2.35 2.61
N ARG A 34 0.82 -2.25 1.39
CA ARG A 34 1.65 -2.11 0.19
C ARG A 34 2.39 -0.78 0.17
N PHE A 35 1.74 0.31 0.54
CA PHE A 35 2.35 1.63 0.62
C PHE A 35 3.37 1.70 1.75
N HIS A 36 2.99 1.25 2.95
CA HIS A 36 3.88 1.18 4.12
C HIS A 36 5.12 0.30 3.90
N LYS A 37 5.03 -0.77 3.11
CA LYS A 37 6.20 -1.60 2.76
C LYS A 37 7.19 -0.89 1.83
N CYS A 38 6.72 0.11 1.09
CA CYS A 38 7.53 0.88 0.14
C CYS A 38 8.03 2.20 0.72
N LEU A 39 7.57 2.59 1.92
CA LEU A 39 8.20 3.60 2.76
C LEU A 39 9.46 2.99 3.39
#